data_AF-A0A3D1TQK7-F1
#
_entry.id   AF-A0A3D1TQK7-F1
#
_cell.length_a   1.000
_cell.length_b   1.000
_cell.length_c   1.000
_cell.angle_alpha   90.00
_cell.angle_beta   90.00
_cell.angle_gamma   90.00
#
_symmetry.space_group_name_H-M   'P 1'
#
loop_
_entity.id
_entity.type
_entity.pdbx_description
1 polymer ?
#
loop_
_entity_poly.entity_id
_entity_poly.type
_entity_poly.pdbx_seq_one_letter_code
_entity_poly.pdbx_strand_id
1 'polypeptide(L)'
;MAYTAEISRSNPSVFLFLIDQSGSMDDAFGSGESKRKKADGVADAVNRLLQNLVIKCAKSEGVRDYYSVGVLGYGSQVGPAFTGALAGRDLVPISEIADNPARIDERTKKVDDGAGGLVDQSVKFPVWFDPTAKGGTPMVQALTK
;
A
#
# COMPACT_ATOMS: atom_id res chain seq x y z
N MET A 1 26.08 -0.87 -12.61
CA MET A 1 25.35 -0.11 -13.65
C MET A 1 23.90 0.03 -13.22
N ALA A 2 23.29 1.19 -13.40
CA ALA A 2 21.87 1.38 -13.12
C ALA A 2 21.01 0.71 -14.21
N TYR A 3 19.81 0.27 -13.86
CA TYR A 3 18.86 -0.33 -14.79
C TYR A 3 18.33 0.73 -15.77
N THR A 4 18.43 0.49 -17.08
CA THR A 4 18.07 1.46 -18.14
C THR A 4 16.93 1.00 -19.05
N ALA A 5 16.40 -0.22 -18.86
CA ALA A 5 15.34 -0.72 -19.74
C ALA A 5 14.02 0.02 -19.46
N GLU A 6 13.33 0.38 -20.54
CA GLU A 6 12.01 1.01 -20.46
C GLU A 6 10.99 0.04 -19.85
N ILE A 7 10.15 0.56 -18.96
CA ILE A 7 9.08 -0.21 -18.34
C ILE A 7 8.04 -0.56 -19.40
N SER A 8 7.85 -1.85 -19.65
CA SER A 8 6.87 -2.35 -20.63
C SER A 8 6.32 -3.70 -20.18
N ARG A 9 5.38 -4.29 -20.94
CA ARG A 9 4.90 -5.66 -20.66
C ARG A 9 5.98 -6.71 -20.88
N SER A 10 6.92 -6.43 -21.79
CA SER A 10 8.07 -7.28 -22.07
C SER A 10 9.15 -7.15 -20.99
N ASN A 11 9.20 -5.98 -20.34
CA ASN A 11 10.13 -5.65 -19.26
C ASN A 11 9.34 -5.13 -18.03
N PRO A 12 8.57 -5.99 -17.35
CA PRO A 12 7.78 -5.57 -16.19
C PRO A 12 8.71 -5.11 -15.07
N SER A 13 8.31 -4.07 -14.36
CA SER A 13 9.08 -3.53 -13.21
C SER A 13 8.50 -4.00 -11.88
N VAL A 14 9.36 -4.14 -10.88
CA VAL A 14 8.94 -4.55 -9.54
C VAL A 14 8.92 -3.34 -8.61
N PHE A 15 7.78 -3.13 -7.94
CA PHE A 15 7.71 -2.28 -6.75
C PHE A 15 7.77 -3.17 -5.52
N LEU A 16 8.81 -3.00 -4.70
CA LEU A 16 8.94 -3.70 -3.44
C LEU A 16 8.79 -2.71 -2.28
N PHE A 17 7.80 -2.93 -1.44
CA PHE A 17 7.58 -2.17 -0.21
C PHE A 17 8.09 -2.98 0.97
N LEU A 18 9.04 -2.41 1.71
CA LEU A 18 9.55 -2.94 2.97
C LEU A 18 8.98 -2.11 4.11
N ILE A 19 8.04 -2.68 4.87
CA ILE A 19 7.25 -1.97 5.88
C ILE A 19 7.73 -2.36 7.27
N ASP A 20 8.16 -1.36 8.03
CA ASP A 20 8.41 -1.50 9.47
C ASP A 20 7.08 -1.73 10.21
N GLN A 21 7.02 -2.81 10.97
CA GLN A 21 5.89 -3.20 11.81
C GLN A 21 6.31 -3.34 13.29
N SER A 22 7.41 -2.70 13.70
CA SER A 22 7.90 -2.71 15.07
C SER A 22 6.94 -2.03 16.05
N GLY A 23 7.14 -2.26 17.35
CA GLY A 23 6.33 -1.65 18.42
C GLY A 23 6.28 -0.11 18.37
N SER A 24 7.36 0.55 17.93
CA SER A 24 7.40 2.02 17.79
C SER A 24 6.44 2.57 16.74
N MET A 25 5.93 1.71 15.86
CA MET A 25 4.91 2.09 14.89
C MET A 25 3.54 2.32 15.53
N ASP A 26 3.38 1.95 16.81
CA ASP A 26 2.20 2.24 17.63
C ASP A 26 2.18 3.67 18.16
N ASP A 27 3.33 4.35 18.15
CA ASP A 27 3.46 5.74 18.56
C ASP A 27 2.65 6.67 17.63
N ALA A 28 2.24 7.81 18.17
CA ALA A 28 1.62 8.87 17.38
C ALA A 28 2.55 9.38 16.27
N PHE A 29 1.96 9.73 15.14
CA PHE A 29 2.67 10.34 14.03
C PHE A 29 2.84 11.85 14.27
N GLY A 30 4.08 12.29 14.51
CA GLY A 30 4.43 13.68 14.81
C GLY A 30 4.32 14.05 16.30
N SER A 31 4.56 15.31 16.63
CA SER A 31 4.61 15.83 18.01
C SER A 31 3.33 16.57 18.45
N GLY A 32 2.21 16.42 17.73
CA GLY A 32 0.95 17.15 17.97
C GLY A 32 -0.18 16.30 18.56
N GLU A 33 -1.38 16.88 18.70
CA GLU A 33 -2.61 16.24 19.24
C GLU A 33 -3.17 15.07 18.41
N SER A 34 -2.54 14.72 17.29
CA SER A 34 -2.98 13.62 16.43
C SER A 34 -2.76 12.29 17.15
N LYS A 35 -3.85 11.61 17.51
CA LYS A 35 -3.82 10.24 18.06
C LYS A 35 -3.53 9.17 16.99
N ARG A 36 -3.28 9.57 15.75
CA ARG A 36 -3.06 8.66 14.64
C ARG A 36 -1.68 8.02 14.75
N LYS A 37 -1.63 6.68 14.69
CA LYS A 37 -0.39 5.92 14.84
C LYS A 37 0.45 6.00 13.56
N LYS A 38 1.76 5.84 13.69
CA LYS A 38 2.67 5.78 12.52
C LYS A 38 2.28 4.63 11.59
N ALA A 39 1.93 3.47 12.13
CA ALA A 39 1.46 2.31 11.37
C ALA A 39 0.25 2.66 10.48
N ASP A 40 -0.74 3.38 11.03
CA ASP A 40 -1.93 3.79 10.28
C ASP A 40 -1.56 4.73 9.13
N GLY A 41 -0.61 5.65 9.36
CA GLY A 41 -0.10 6.56 8.34
C GLY A 41 0.55 5.81 7.17
N VAL A 42 1.42 4.85 7.49
CA VAL A 42 2.12 4.05 6.49
C VAL A 42 1.16 3.15 5.72
N ALA A 43 0.23 2.47 6.40
CA ALA A 43 -0.77 1.63 5.75
C ALA A 43 -1.62 2.43 4.76
N ASP A 44 -2.09 3.62 5.14
CA ASP A 44 -2.84 4.49 4.24
C ASP A 44 -2.02 4.97 3.04
N ALA A 45 -0.77 5.36 3.27
CA ALA A 45 0.11 5.84 2.20
C ALA A 45 0.39 4.72 1.18
N VAL A 46 0.68 3.51 1.65
CA VAL A 46 0.94 2.35 0.80
C VAL A 46 -0.32 1.94 0.04
N ASN A 47 -1.48 1.79 0.71
CA ASN A 47 -2.74 1.44 0.04
C ASN A 47 -3.14 2.49 -1.01
N ARG A 48 -3.00 3.79 -0.71
CA ARG A 48 -3.23 4.86 -1.69
C ARG A 48 -2.27 4.77 -2.88
N LEU A 49 -1.01 4.44 -2.63
CA LEU A 49 -0.02 4.27 -3.69
C LEU A 49 -0.34 3.06 -4.57
N LEU A 50 -0.73 1.92 -3.99
CA LEU A 50 -1.21 0.75 -4.73
C LEU A 50 -2.40 1.10 -5.62
N GLN A 51 -3.39 1.81 -5.08
CA GLN A 51 -4.54 2.30 -5.85
C GLN A 51 -4.09 3.19 -7.03
N ASN A 52 -3.15 4.10 -6.81
CA ASN A 52 -2.61 4.96 -7.88
C ASN A 52 -1.86 4.15 -8.95
N LEU A 53 -1.11 3.12 -8.56
CA LEU A 53 -0.43 2.21 -9.50
C LEU A 53 -1.44 1.44 -10.36
N VAL A 54 -2.51 0.92 -9.75
CA VAL A 54 -3.62 0.27 -10.45
C VAL A 54 -4.26 1.22 -11.47
N ILE A 55 -4.60 2.45 -11.06
CA ILE A 55 -5.20 3.46 -11.94
C ILE A 55 -4.27 3.78 -13.12
N LYS A 56 -2.96 3.90 -12.88
CA LYS A 56 -1.98 4.17 -13.94
C LYS A 56 -1.89 3.02 -14.97
N CYS A 57 -2.15 1.79 -14.54
CA CYS A 57 -2.19 0.59 -15.38
C CYS A 57 -3.54 0.31 -16.03
N ALA A 58 -4.61 1.00 -15.61
CA ALA A 58 -5.94 0.83 -16.17
C ALA A 58 -6.01 1.35 -17.61
N LYS A 59 -6.54 0.51 -18.51
CA LYS A 59 -6.84 0.80 -19.91
C LYS A 59 -8.27 0.35 -20.21
N SER A 60 -8.77 0.67 -21.41
CA SER A 60 -10.12 0.31 -21.84
C SER A 60 -10.39 -1.21 -21.82
N GLU A 61 -9.35 -2.02 -22.00
CA GLU A 61 -9.41 -3.49 -22.01
C GLU A 61 -9.11 -4.15 -20.65
N GLY A 62 -8.89 -3.36 -19.60
CA GLY A 62 -8.53 -3.84 -18.26
C GLY A 62 -7.21 -3.29 -17.74
N VAL A 63 -6.68 -3.92 -16.68
CA VAL A 63 -5.41 -3.52 -16.04
C VAL A 63 -4.25 -4.26 -16.69
N ARG A 64 -3.29 -3.52 -17.25
CA ARG A 64 -2.10 -4.10 -17.87
C ARG A 64 -0.98 -4.32 -16.85
N ASP A 65 -0.41 -5.53 -16.85
CA ASP A 65 0.70 -5.92 -15.99
C ASP A 65 2.05 -5.32 -16.42
N TYR A 66 2.17 -4.01 -16.25
CA TYR A 66 3.45 -3.30 -16.32
C TYR A 66 4.28 -3.47 -15.06
N TYR A 67 3.62 -3.78 -13.94
CA TYR A 67 4.25 -3.88 -12.64
C TYR A 67 3.89 -5.20 -11.95
N SER A 68 4.85 -5.73 -11.20
CA SER A 68 4.58 -6.64 -10.09
C SER A 68 4.87 -5.91 -8.79
N VAL A 69 4.10 -6.21 -7.75
CA VAL A 69 4.26 -5.55 -6.44
C VAL A 69 4.45 -6.59 -5.36
N GLY A 70 5.46 -6.36 -4.52
CA GLY A 70 5.68 -7.09 -3.29
C GLY A 70 5.50 -6.15 -2.11
N VAL A 71 4.81 -6.61 -1.08
CA VAL A 71 4.68 -5.89 0.20
C VAL A 71 5.16 -6.82 1.29
N LEU A 72 6.29 -6.48 1.90
CA LEU A 72 6.93 -7.26 2.95
C LEU A 72 6.93 -6.46 4.25
N GLY A 73 6.35 -7.03 5.29
CA GLY A 73 6.42 -6.50 6.66
C GLY A 73 7.62 -7.09 7.39
N TYR A 74 8.29 -6.28 8.22
CA TYR A 74 9.28 -6.76 9.18
C TYR A 74 8.95 -6.22 10.57
N GLY A 75 9.04 -7.09 11.58
CA GLY A 75 8.70 -6.75 12.96
C GLY A 75 8.90 -7.95 13.87
N SER A 76 7.82 -8.47 14.44
CA SER A 76 7.82 -9.79 15.11
C SER A 76 8.15 -10.95 14.18
N GLN A 77 7.75 -10.86 12.91
CA GLN A 77 8.07 -11.81 11.84
C GLN A 77 8.35 -11.02 10.55
N VAL A 78 9.06 -11.66 9.62
CA VAL A 78 9.32 -11.12 8.29
C VAL A 78 8.51 -11.92 7.28
N GLY A 79 7.70 -11.25 6.47
CA GLY A 79 6.94 -11.94 5.43
C GLY A 79 5.98 -11.04 4.64
N PRO A 80 5.23 -11.64 3.70
CA PRO A 80 4.16 -10.98 2.96
C PRO A 80 3.20 -10.25 3.90
N ALA A 81 2.96 -8.97 3.61
CA ALA A 81 2.05 -8.14 4.38
C ALA A 81 0.67 -8.01 3.72
N PHE A 82 0.49 -8.53 2.50
CA PHE A 82 -0.84 -8.60 1.90
C PHE A 82 -1.81 -9.36 2.81
N THR A 83 -3.06 -8.92 2.81
CA THR A 83 -4.17 -9.51 3.55
C THR A 83 -5.26 -9.98 2.59
N GLY A 84 -6.27 -10.70 3.09
CA GLY A 84 -7.36 -11.21 2.28
C GLY A 84 -6.91 -12.26 1.25
N ALA A 85 -7.42 -12.19 0.03
CA ALA A 85 -7.14 -13.17 -1.03
C ALA A 85 -5.67 -13.22 -1.47
N LEU A 86 -4.90 -12.16 -1.21
CA LEU A 86 -3.48 -12.07 -1.55
C LEU A 86 -2.55 -12.43 -0.38
N ALA A 87 -3.11 -12.87 0.76
CA ALA A 87 -2.31 -13.21 1.94
C ALA A 87 -1.27 -14.30 1.64
N GLY A 88 -0.05 -14.10 2.14
CA GLY A 88 1.06 -15.04 1.94
C GLY A 88 1.76 -14.97 0.57
N ARG A 89 1.34 -14.10 -0.34
CA ARG A 89 2.00 -13.90 -1.64
C ARG A 89 3.16 -12.91 -1.53
N ASP A 90 4.37 -13.32 -1.93
CA ASP A 90 5.54 -12.41 -1.92
C ASP A 90 5.51 -11.37 -3.06
N LEU A 91 5.06 -11.77 -4.25
CA LEU A 91 5.00 -10.92 -5.44
C LEU A 91 3.70 -11.17 -6.22
N VAL A 92 2.99 -10.09 -6.55
CA VAL A 92 1.67 -10.14 -7.17
C VAL A 92 1.61 -9.17 -8.37
N PRO A 93 1.13 -9.61 -9.55
CA PRO A 93 0.86 -8.72 -10.68
C PRO A 93 -0.13 -7.61 -10.32
N ILE A 94 0.03 -6.42 -10.92
CA ILE A 94 -0.83 -5.27 -10.60
C ILE A 94 -2.30 -5.50 -11.01
N SER A 95 -2.57 -6.35 -12.01
CA SER A 95 -3.92 -6.80 -12.36
C SER A 95 -4.58 -7.58 -11.22
N GLU A 96 -3.90 -8.58 -10.67
CA GLU A 96 -4.38 -9.35 -9.51
C GLU A 96 -4.60 -8.46 -8.27
N ILE A 97 -3.75 -7.45 -8.06
CA ILE A 97 -3.95 -6.45 -7.00
C ILE A 97 -5.22 -5.64 -7.24
N ALA A 98 -5.46 -5.19 -8.47
CA ALA A 98 -6.67 -4.43 -8.80
C ALA A 98 -7.95 -5.21 -8.49
N ASP A 99 -7.95 -6.51 -8.77
CA ASP A 99 -9.12 -7.37 -8.63
C ASP A 99 -9.35 -7.87 -7.21
N ASN A 100 -8.31 -7.87 -6.36
CA ASN A 100 -8.36 -8.50 -5.03
C ASN A 100 -7.98 -7.54 -3.87
N PRO A 101 -8.70 -6.43 -3.66
CA PRO A 101 -8.60 -5.71 -2.39
C PRO A 101 -9.10 -6.61 -1.25
N ALA A 102 -8.40 -6.59 -0.12
CA ALA A 102 -8.83 -7.33 1.07
C ALA A 102 -10.16 -6.79 1.61
N ARG A 103 -10.37 -5.47 1.49
CA ARG A 103 -11.64 -4.79 1.73
C ARG A 103 -11.69 -3.45 1.01
N ILE A 104 -12.88 -2.86 0.94
CA ILE A 104 -13.08 -1.49 0.46
C ILE A 104 -13.70 -0.69 1.60
N ASP A 105 -12.94 0.26 2.15
CA ASP A 105 -13.43 1.17 3.17
C ASP A 105 -14.15 2.36 2.51
N GLU A 106 -15.13 2.94 3.19
CA GLU A 106 -15.69 4.25 2.82
C GLU A 106 -15.04 5.34 3.68
N ARG A 107 -14.57 6.40 3.02
CA ARG A 107 -13.91 7.52 3.70
C ARG A 107 -14.56 8.82 3.31
N THR A 108 -14.88 9.64 4.29
CA THR A 108 -15.39 10.99 4.04
C THR A 108 -14.25 11.92 3.68
N LYS A 109 -14.33 12.52 2.50
CA LYS A 109 -13.43 13.58 2.05
C LYS A 109 -14.22 14.86 1.91
N LYS A 110 -13.76 15.94 2.54
CA LYS A 110 -14.29 17.28 2.31
C LYS A 110 -13.83 17.77 0.94
N VAL A 111 -14.78 18.12 0.09
CA VAL A 111 -14.55 18.65 -1.26
C VAL A 111 -15.25 19.99 -1.36
N ASP A 112 -14.64 20.92 -2.10
CA ASP A 112 -15.25 22.22 -2.38
C ASP A 112 -16.56 22.03 -3.14
N ASP A 113 -17.61 22.71 -2.71
CA ASP A 113 -18.93 22.68 -3.34
C ASP A 113 -19.05 23.62 -4.55
N GLY A 114 -17.99 24.37 -4.87
CA GLY A 114 -17.94 25.34 -5.97
C GLY A 114 -18.67 26.65 -5.66
N ALA A 115 -19.25 26.78 -4.47
CA ALA A 115 -19.90 27.98 -3.94
C ALA A 115 -19.17 28.55 -2.70
N GLY A 116 -17.98 28.00 -2.38
CA GLY A 116 -17.14 28.44 -1.25
C GLY A 116 -17.39 27.67 0.04
N GLY A 117 -18.18 26.60 0.01
CA GLY A 117 -18.39 25.65 1.10
C GLY A 117 -17.63 24.34 0.92
N LEU A 118 -17.63 23.52 1.97
CA LEU A 118 -17.08 22.15 1.93
C LEU A 118 -18.21 21.16 2.11
N VAL A 119 -18.37 20.25 1.15
CA VAL A 119 -19.29 19.12 1.22
C VAL A 119 -18.54 17.84 1.54
N ASP A 120 -19.16 16.99 2.36
CA ASP A 120 -18.66 15.67 2.69
C ASP A 120 -18.98 14.69 1.54
N GLN A 121 -17.95 14.18 0.89
CA GLN A 121 -18.07 13.16 -0.16
C GLN A 121 -17.54 11.81 0.36
N SER A 122 -18.36 10.76 0.32
CA SER A 122 -17.88 9.40 0.57
C SER A 122 -17.06 8.92 -0.63
N VAL A 123 -15.80 8.53 -0.39
CA VAL A 123 -14.91 7.94 -1.39
C VAL A 123 -14.53 6.52 -1.01
N LYS A 124 -14.50 5.63 -2.00
CA LYS A 124 -14.04 4.25 -1.83
C LYS A 124 -12.52 4.22 -1.67
N PHE A 125 -12.06 3.52 -0.65
CA PHE A 125 -10.65 3.33 -0.33
C PHE A 125 -10.34 1.83 -0.24
N PRO A 126 -9.84 1.22 -1.34
CA PRO A 126 -9.43 -0.17 -1.32
C PRO A 126 -8.21 -0.36 -0.41
N VAL A 127 -8.23 -1.45 0.37
CA VAL A 127 -7.19 -1.82 1.31
C VAL A 127 -6.67 -3.21 0.98
N TRP A 128 -5.36 -3.35 0.89
CA TRP A 128 -4.64 -4.62 0.67
C TRP A 128 -3.75 -5.01 1.85
N PHE A 129 -3.37 -4.03 2.68
CA PHE A 129 -2.47 -4.18 3.81
C PHE A 129 -3.01 -3.43 5.04
N ASP A 130 -2.92 -4.08 6.21
CA ASP A 130 -3.36 -3.55 7.50
C ASP A 130 -2.21 -3.01 8.37
N PRO A 131 -2.43 -1.91 9.12
CA PRO A 131 -1.42 -1.39 10.02
C PRO A 131 -1.07 -2.42 11.10
N THR A 132 0.24 -2.68 11.26
CA THR A 132 0.77 -3.59 12.28
C THR A 132 1.91 -2.90 13.02
N ALA A 133 1.91 -3.01 14.35
CA ALA A 133 2.93 -2.43 15.23
C ALA A 133 3.26 -3.41 16.38
N LYS A 134 3.87 -4.54 16.05
CA LYS A 134 4.22 -5.60 17.00
C LYS A 134 5.64 -6.12 16.78
N GLY A 135 6.42 -6.15 17.86
CA GLY A 135 7.74 -6.78 17.90
C GLY A 135 8.91 -5.81 17.73
N GLY A 136 10.12 -6.36 17.53
CA GLY A 136 11.35 -5.60 17.30
C GLY A 136 11.52 -5.13 15.85
N THR A 137 12.72 -4.68 15.48
CA THR A 137 13.05 -4.14 14.13
C THR A 137 14.08 -5.02 13.38
N PRO A 138 13.78 -6.28 13.00
CA PRO A 138 14.74 -7.14 12.30
C PRO A 138 14.83 -6.80 10.80
N MET A 139 15.14 -5.55 10.47
CA MET A 139 15.18 -5.05 9.08
C MET A 139 16.14 -5.85 8.19
N VAL A 140 17.28 -6.31 8.74
CA VAL A 140 18.26 -7.13 8.00
C VAL A 140 17.66 -8.45 7.53
N GLN A 141 16.81 -9.08 8.33
CA GLN A 141 16.17 -10.35 7.98
C GLN A 141 15.17 -10.20 6.81
N ALA A 142 14.64 -8.99 6.59
CA ALA A 142 13.78 -8.69 5.44
C ALA A 142 14.52 -8.70 4.09
N LEU A 143 15.84 -8.49 4.11
CA LEU A 143 16.68 -8.43 2.90
C LEU A 143 17.40 -9.74 2.60
N THR A 144 17.40 -10.70 3.53
CA THR A 144 18.07 -12.01 3.38
C THR A 144 17.10 -13.16 3.11
N LYS A 145 15.85 -12.84 2.77
CA LYS A 145 14.82 -13.83 2.43
C LYS A 145 14.98 -14.32 1.00
#